data_AF-A0A523YQ97-F1
#
_entry.id   AF-A0A523YQ97-F1
#
_cell.length_a   1.000
_cell.length_b   1.000
_cell.length_c   1.000
_cell.angle_alpha   90.00
_cell.angle_beta   90.00
_cell.angle_gamma   90.00
#
_symmetry.space_group_name_H-M   'P 1'
#
loop_
_entity.id
_entity.type
_entity.pdbx_description
1 polymer ?
#
loop_
_entity_poly.entity_id
_entity_poly.type
_entity_poly.pdbx_seq_one_letter_code
_entity_poly.pdbx_strand_id
1 'polypeptide(L)' 'MARQSKIEWTFTTWNPVTGCDKVSAGCQHCYAERMARRLKG' A
#
# COMPACT_ATOMS: atom_id res chain seq x y z
N MET A 1 -4.02 -1.28 8.59
CA MET A 1 -2.75 -0.70 9.08
C MET A 1 -2.55 -1.09 10.54
N ALA A 2 -1.31 -1.37 10.97
CA ALA A 2 -1.04 -1.84 12.33
C ALA A 2 -0.55 -0.68 13.24
N ARG A 3 -1.17 -0.54 14.42
CA ARG A 3 -0.78 0.42 15.47
C ARG A 3 0.21 -0.15 16.50
N GLN A 4 0.62 -1.40 16.34
CA GLN A 4 1.64 -2.08 17.15
C GLN A 4 2.62 -2.77 16.21
N SER A 5 3.54 -1.97 15.70
CA SER A 5 4.62 -2.44 14.84
C SER A 5 5.58 -3.35 15.62
N LYS A 6 6.09 -4.39 14.96
CA LYS A 6 7.14 -5.28 15.47
C LYS A 6 8.56 -4.76 15.21
N ILE A 7 8.67 -3.66 14.46
CA ILE A 7 9.93 -2.98 14.18
C ILE A 7 10.24 -2.09 15.38
N GLU A 8 11.38 -2.30 16.03
CA GLU A 8 11.65 -1.74 17.37
C GLU A 8 11.61 -0.20 17.41
N TRP A 9 12.04 0.46 16.33
CA TRP A 9 12.14 1.93 16.28
C TRP A 9 10.86 2.66 15.82
N THR A 10 9.79 1.96 15.41
CA THR A 10 8.53 2.60 14.99
C THR A 10 7.32 1.93 15.60
N PHE A 11 6.32 2.71 16.01
CA PHE A 11 5.07 2.21 16.57
C PHE A 11 4.05 1.77 15.50
N THR A 12 4.17 2.31 14.28
CA THR A 12 3.23 2.02 13.20
C THR A 12 3.93 1.60 11.92
N THR A 13 3.30 0.66 11.21
CA THR A 13 3.71 0.27 9.87
C THR A 13 2.60 0.53 8.88
N TRP A 14 2.99 1.02 7.72
CA TRP A 14 2.13 1.19 6.56
C TRP A 14 2.67 0.37 5.39
N ASN A 15 1.76 -0.19 4.60
CA ASN A 15 2.11 -0.87 3.35
C ASN A 15 1.95 0.13 2.18
N PRO A 16 3.04 0.51 1.51
CA PRO A 16 3.01 1.50 0.43
C PRO A 16 2.25 1.04 -0.83
N VAL A 17 1.82 -0.23 -0.87
CA VAL A 17 1.10 -0.86 -1.98
C VAL A 17 -0.39 -1.06 -1.67
N THR A 18 -0.85 -0.63 -0.49
CA THR A 18 -2.29 -0.62 -0.14
C THR A 18 -2.91 0.74 -0.45
N GLY A 19 -3.95 0.73 -1.29
CA GLY A 19 -4.49 1.96 -1.91
C GLY A 19 -3.77 2.27 -3.21
N CYS A 20 -4.51 2.53 -4.29
CA CYS A 20 -3.97 2.90 -5.58
C CYS A 20 -4.87 3.97 -6.19
N ASP A 21 -4.35 5.19 -6.28
CA ASP A 21 -4.98 6.31 -6.96
C ASP A 21 -4.26 6.56 -8.29
N LYS A 22 -5.03 6.68 -9.36
CA LYS A 22 -4.49 6.88 -10.72
C LYS A 22 -4.20 8.35 -10.93
N VAL A 23 -2.93 8.74 -10.73
CA VAL A 23 -2.47 10.13 -10.84
C VAL A 23 -1.95 10.51 -12.23
N SER A 24 -1.58 9.54 -13.06
CA SER A 24 -1.05 9.79 -14.41
C SER A 24 -1.27 8.61 -15.37
N ALA A 25 -0.99 8.84 -16.67
CA ALA A 25 -1.06 7.78 -17.69
C ALA A 25 -0.09 6.61 -17.42
N GLY A 26 0.98 6.84 -16.66
CA GLY A 26 1.93 5.80 -16.24
C GLY A 26 1.34 4.79 -15.23
N CYS A 27 0.15 5.05 -14.69
CA CYS A 27 -0.55 4.09 -13.85
C CYS A 27 -1.16 2.93 -14.64
N GLN A 28 -1.24 3.03 -15.98
CA GLN A 28 -1.77 1.95 -16.83
C GLN A 28 -0.85 0.72 -16.72
N HIS A 29 -1.42 -0.42 -16.30
CA HIS A 29 -0.71 -1.69 -16.07
C HIS A 29 0.28 -1.69 -14.88
N CYS A 30 0.15 -0.77 -13.93
CA CYS A 30 0.98 -0.73 -12.74
C CYS A 30 0.80 -1.99 -11.86
N TYR A 31 1.90 -2.64 -11.47
CA TYR A 31 1.85 -3.83 -10.58
C TYR A 31 1.18 -3.51 -9.23
N ALA A 32 1.34 -2.28 -8.74
CA ALA A 32 0.77 -1.81 -7.48
C ALA A 32 -0.77 -1.77 -7.53
N GLU A 33 -1.39 -1.54 -8.69
CA GLU A 33 -2.86 -1.58 -8.84
C GLU A 33 -3.42 -2.97 -8.51
N ARG A 34 -2.74 -4.03 -8.99
CA ARG A 34 -3.16 -5.42 -8.74
C ARG A 34 -3.04 -5.76 -7.25
N MET A 35 -1.95 -5.34 -6.62
CA MET A 35 -1.72 -5.54 -5.18
C MET A 35 -2.71 -4.74 -4.33
N ALA A 36 -3.00 -3.49 -4.69
CA ALA A 36 -3.98 -2.66 -4.02
C ALA A 36 -5.39 -3.26 -4.09
N ARG A 37 -5.80 -3.82 -5.24
CA ARG A 37 -7.08 -4.54 -5.37
C ARG A 37 -7.15 -5.77 -4.46
N ARG A 38 -6.07 -6.55 -4.36
CA ARG A 38 -6.01 -7.75 -3.49
C ARG A 38 -6.13 -7.40 -2.01
N LEU A 39 -5.61 -6.25 -1.60
CA LEU A 39 -5.45 -5.86 -0.20
C LEU A 39 -6.50 -4.83 0.29
N LYS A 40 -7.45 -4.43 -0.58
CA LYS A 40 -8.63 -3.65 -0.18
C LYS A 40 -9.58 -4.56 0.61
N GLY A 41 -9.31 -4.71 1.90
CA GLY A 41 -10.21 -5.27 2.92
C GLY A 41 -10.67 -4.18 3.87
#